data_AF-A0A3A8YW88-F1
#
_entry.id   AF-A0A3A8YW88-F1
#
_cell.length_a   1.000
_cell.length_b   1.000
_cell.length_c   1.000
_cell.angle_alpha   90.00
_cell.angle_beta   90.00
_cell.angle_gamma   90.00
#
_symmetry.space_group_name_H-M   'P 1'
#
loop_
_entity.id
_entity.type
_entity.pdbx_description
1 polymer ?
#
loop_
_entity_poly.entity_id
_entity_poly.type
_entity_poly.pdbx_seq_one_letter_code
_entity_poly.pdbx_strand_id
1 'polypeptide(L)' 'MKFVLIEVIEREISTPAFFGTYQEAYDEMVSRVREAFDEEDITFGEPDDCPENGEAAVMETTAYGERHGNNYDWKIFEI' A
#
# COMPACT_ATOMS: atom_id res chain seq x y z
N MET A 1 -10.54 -12.22 -14.37
CA MET A 1 -10.14 -12.16 -12.94
C MET A 1 -10.58 -10.81 -12.41
N LYS A 2 -10.88 -10.70 -11.12
CA LYS A 2 -11.14 -9.43 -10.46
C LYS A 2 -10.16 -9.27 -9.31
N PHE A 3 -9.80 -8.03 -9.02
CA PHE A 3 -8.89 -7.71 -7.94
C PHE A 3 -9.56 -6.73 -6.99
N VAL A 4 -9.25 -6.84 -5.70
CA VAL A 4 -9.72 -5.90 -4.68
C VAL A 4 -8.52 -5.36 -3.91
N LEU A 5 -8.42 -4.04 -3.81
CA LEU A 5 -7.49 -3.34 -2.94
C LEU A 5 -8.20 -3.01 -1.62
N ILE A 6 -7.60 -3.45 -0.53
CA ILE A 6 -7.97 -3.07 0.84
C ILE A 6 -6.92 -2.11 1.36
N GLU A 7 -7.37 -1.10 2.08
CA GLU A 7 -6.55 -0.11 2.76
C GLU A 7 -7.00 -0.03 4.22
N VAL A 8 -6.04 0.00 5.13
CA VAL A 8 -6.27 0.14 6.56
C VAL A 8 -5.37 1.25 7.08
N ILE A 9 -5.96 2.22 7.78
CA ILE A 9 -5.25 3.33 8.42
C ILE A 9 -5.60 3.29 9.91
N GLU A 10 -4.63 3.13 10.80
CA GLU A 10 -4.86 3.08 12.26
C GLU A 10 -6.01 2.13 12.69
N ARG A 11 -6.11 0.97 12.02
CA ARG A 11 -7.16 -0.06 12.21
C ARG A 11 -8.54 0.30 11.66
N GLU A 12 -8.71 1.44 11.02
CA GLU A 12 -9.90 1.75 10.23
C GLU A 12 -9.76 1.14 8.83
N ILE A 13 -10.67 0.22 8.48
CA ILE A 13 -10.70 -0.39 7.15
C ILE A 13 -11.45 0.55 6.20
N SER A 14 -10.75 1.08 5.21
CA SER A 14 -11.31 1.92 4.15
C SER A 14 -12.27 1.12 3.26
N THR A 15 -13.06 1.84 2.44
CA THR A 15 -13.93 1.19 1.45
C THR A 15 -13.08 0.43 0.42
N PRO A 16 -13.32 -0.88 0.21
CA PRO A 16 -12.59 -1.66 -0.79
C PRO A 16 -12.75 -1.11 -2.20
N ALA A 17 -11.65 -1.09 -2.97
CA ALA A 17 -11.66 -0.70 -4.39
C ALA A 17 -11.50 -1.93 -5.28
N PHE A 18 -12.25 -2.01 -6.39
CA PHE A 18 -12.30 -3.18 -7.27
C PHE A 18 -11.76 -2.86 -8.66
N PHE A 19 -10.97 -3.78 -9.21
CA PHE A 19 -10.26 -3.60 -10.48
C PHE A 19 -10.43 -4.81 -11.40
N GLY A 20 -10.30 -4.56 -12.72
CA GLY A 20 -10.39 -5.59 -13.74
C GLY A 20 -9.09 -6.34 -13.96
N THR A 21 -7.97 -5.72 -13.58
CA THR A 21 -6.62 -6.27 -13.73
C THR A 21 -5.78 -6.04 -12.47
N TYR A 22 -4.75 -6.87 -12.31
CA TYR A 22 -3.77 -6.69 -11.23
C TYR A 22 -3.02 -5.36 -11.38
N GLN A 23 -2.64 -4.99 -12.61
CA GLN A 23 -1.89 -3.74 -12.86
C GLN A 23 -2.68 -2.51 -12.42
N GLU A 24 -3.99 -2.46 -12.69
CA GLU A 24 -4.85 -1.38 -12.22
C GLU A 24 -4.88 -1.29 -10.68
N ALA A 25 -4.97 -2.44 -10.00
CA ALA A 25 -4.95 -2.48 -8.54
C ALA A 25 -3.59 -2.06 -7.96
N TYR A 26 -2.50 -2.47 -8.59
CA TYR A 26 -1.13 -2.11 -8.21
C TYR A 26 -0.87 -0.62 -8.40
N ASP A 27 -1.26 -0.06 -9.54
CA ASP A 27 -1.08 1.36 -9.84
C ASP A 27 -1.87 2.24 -8.85
N GLU A 28 -3.09 1.83 -8.49
CA GLU A 28 -3.88 2.50 -7.45
C GLU A 28 -3.17 2.41 -6.08
N MET A 29 -2.70 1.22 -5.68
CA MET A 29 -1.98 1.04 -4.42
C MET A 29 -0.77 1.96 -4.33
N VAL A 30 0.05 2.00 -5.38
CA VAL A 30 1.21 2.91 -5.48
C VAL A 30 0.78 4.37 -5.42
N SER A 31 -0.32 4.74 -6.09
CA SER A 31 -0.85 6.11 -6.04
C SER A 31 -1.20 6.52 -4.61
N ARG A 32 -1.89 5.65 -3.85
CA ARG A 32 -2.26 5.94 -2.44
C ARG A 32 -1.05 6.00 -1.52
N VAL A 33 -0.05 5.15 -1.73
CA VAL A 33 1.21 5.22 -0.99
C VAL A 33 1.90 6.56 -1.25
N ARG A 34 1.97 7.03 -2.50
CA ARG A 34 2.53 8.35 -2.86
C ARG A 34 1.73 9.55 -2.35
N GLU A 35 0.45 9.36 -2.05
CA GLU A 35 -0.36 10.38 -1.37
C GLU A 35 -0.03 10.44 0.13
N ALA A 36 0.36 9.31 0.72
CA ALA A 36 0.68 9.19 2.14
C ALA A 36 2.17 9.47 2.45
N PHE A 37 3.10 9.13 1.56
CA PHE A 37 4.56 9.16 1.75
C PHE A 37 5.26 10.01 0.69
N ASP A 38 6.41 10.57 1.03
CA ASP A 38 7.23 11.31 0.06
C ASP A 38 8.03 10.30 -0.79
N GLU A 39 8.26 10.58 -2.07
CA GLU A 39 8.85 9.60 -3.01
C GLU A 39 10.22 9.07 -2.54
N GLU A 40 10.99 9.88 -1.81
CA GLU A 40 12.29 9.50 -1.27
C GLU A 40 12.22 8.53 -0.09
N ASP A 41 11.06 8.43 0.57
CA ASP A 41 10.79 7.56 1.71
C ASP A 41 10.06 6.26 1.30
N ILE A 42 9.89 6.02 -0.01
CA ILE A 42 9.22 4.83 -0.55
C ILE A 42 10.24 3.86 -1.12
N THR A 43 10.31 2.66 -0.54
CA THR A 43 11.10 1.54 -1.06
C THR A 43 10.21 0.60 -1.87
N PHE A 44 10.62 0.29 -3.11
CA PHE A 44 9.94 -0.67 -3.97
C PHE A 44 10.70 -2.02 -4.00
N GLY A 45 9.97 -3.11 -3.80
CA GLY A 45 10.50 -4.47 -3.69
C GLY A 45 10.46 -5.00 -2.27
N GLU A 46 10.98 -6.22 -2.06
CA GLU A 46 11.21 -6.72 -0.70
C GLU A 46 12.32 -5.89 -0.05
N PRO A 47 12.04 -5.14 1.03
CA PRO A 47 13.06 -4.38 1.70
C PRO A 47 13.98 -5.33 2.49
N ASP A 48 15.28 -5.02 2.55
CA ASP A 48 16.27 -5.81 3.30
C ASP A 48 16.01 -5.76 4.82
N ASP A 49 15.43 -4.64 5.29
CA ASP A 49 15.03 -4.37 6.67
C ASP A 49 13.58 -3.83 6.73
N CYS A 50 12.98 -3.82 7.92
CA CYS A 50 11.65 -3.21 8.10
C CYS A 50 11.76 -1.69 7.89
N PRO A 51 10.83 -1.04 7.15
CA PRO A 51 10.81 0.41 6.98
C PRO A 51 10.87 1.14 8.31
N GLU A 52 11.67 2.21 8.38
CA GLU A 52 11.73 3.06 9.56
C GLU A 52 10.46 3.92 9.69
N ASN A 53 10.29 4.56 10.85
CA ASN A 53 9.19 5.50 11.05
C ASN A 53 9.31 6.65 10.05
N GLY A 54 8.27 6.87 9.26
CA GLY A 54 8.25 7.84 8.16
C GLY A 54 8.43 7.20 6.78
N GLU A 55 8.79 5.92 6.70
CA GLU A 55 9.04 5.21 5.45
C GLU A 55 7.91 4.22 5.12
N ALA A 56 7.83 3.86 3.83
CA ALA A 56 6.92 2.84 3.33
C ALA A 56 7.64 1.83 2.43
N ALA A 57 7.22 0.57 2.51
CA ALA A 57 7.58 -0.47 1.56
C ALA A 57 6.40 -0.80 0.65
N VAL A 58 6.67 -0.91 -0.65
CA VAL A 58 5.73 -1.35 -1.68
C VAL A 58 6.25 -2.63 -2.33
N MET A 59 5.50 -3.71 -2.15
CA MET A 59 5.75 -5.03 -2.75
C MET A 59 4.63 -5.38 -3.73
N GLU A 60 4.74 -6.55 -4.37
CA GLU A 60 3.83 -7.01 -5.43
C GLU A 60 2.34 -6.88 -5.05
N THR A 61 1.92 -7.36 -3.89
CA THR A 61 0.50 -7.35 -3.50
C THR A 61 0.23 -6.63 -2.19
N THR A 62 1.23 -5.97 -1.62
CA THR A 62 1.13 -5.37 -0.30
C THR A 62 2.01 -4.14 -0.22
N ALA A 63 1.52 -3.10 0.44
CA ALA A 63 2.34 -1.97 0.86
C ALA A 63 2.06 -1.67 2.33
N TYR A 64 3.05 -1.18 3.06
CA TYR A 64 2.89 -0.83 4.46
C TYR A 64 3.91 0.22 4.87
N GLY A 65 3.58 0.99 5.91
CA GLY A 65 4.45 2.01 6.46
C GLY A 65 3.83 2.72 7.66
N GLU A 66 4.61 3.56 8.33
CA GLU A 66 4.12 4.42 9.40
C GLU A 66 4.48 5.87 9.10
N ARG A 67 3.50 6.79 9.18
CA ARG A 67 3.77 8.22 9.06
C ARG A 67 3.00 9.02 10.10
N HIS A 68 3.71 9.86 10.85
CA HIS A 68 3.15 10.77 11.86
C HIS A 68 2.27 10.07 12.91
N GLY A 69 2.62 8.84 13.29
CA GLY A 69 1.87 8.03 14.25
C GLY A 69 0.67 7.31 13.66
N ASN A 70 0.50 7.30 12.33
CA ASN A 70 -0.49 6.51 11.63
C ASN A 70 0.16 5.34 10.90
N ASN A 71 -0.28 4.12 11.21
CA ASN A 71 0.07 2.90 10.51
C ASN A 71 -0.83 2.73 9.29
N TYR A 72 -0.20 2.51 8.14
CA TYR A 72 -0.86 2.24 6.88
C TYR A 72 -0.56 0.81 6.41
N ASP A 73 -1.59 0.10 5.97
CA ASP A 73 -1.47 -1.22 5.34
C ASP A 73 -2.39 -1.27 4.12
N TRP A 74 -1.82 -1.65 2.98
CA TRP A 74 -2.53 -1.87 1.74
C TRP A 74 -2.32 -3.30 1.27
N LYS A 75 -3.38 -3.94 0.78
CA LYS A 75 -3.29 -5.30 0.27
C LYS A 75 -4.21 -5.57 -0.91
N ILE A 76 -3.65 -6.17 -1.95
CA ILE A 76 -4.37 -6.62 -3.14
C ILE A 76 -4.72 -8.10 -2.99
N PHE A 77 -5.98 -8.43 -3.26
CA PHE A 77 -6.46 -9.81 -3.34
C PHE A 77 -7.05 -10.09 -4.71
N GLU A 78 -6.81 -11.28 -5.24
CA GLU A 78 -7.56 -11.83 -6.37
C GLU A 78 -8.87 -12.45 -5.87
N ILE A 79 -9.98 -12.19 -6.56
CA ILE A 79 -11.34 -12.63 -6.21
C ILE A 79 -12.15 -13.16 -7.40
#